data_AF-A0A6M2DCH6-F1
#
_entry.id   AF-A0A6M2DCH6-F1
#
_cell.length_a   1.000
_cell.length_b   1.000
_cell.length_c   1.000
_cell.angle_alpha   90.00
_cell.angle_beta   90.00
_cell.angle_gamma   90.00
#
_symmetry.space_group_name_H-M   'P 1'
#
loop_
_entity.id
_entity.type
_entity.pdbx_description
1 polymer ?
#
loop_
_entity_poly.entity_id
_entity_poly.type
_entity_poly.pdbx_seq_one_letter_code
_entity_poly.pdbx_strand_id
1 'polypeptide(L)'
;KMTSKSAHDLYQLQNMLSNDDYFKLTEQIEESFTPKTADECPKDDRAKEIISFICSVLEKYLVKFSDLHDDLLTLSTQCYKALRNMSAFSFDLQTQIACNSTSFQTAVKMLDFIQTQQVSQNDNLRKCYLSLMQFIGNNTVQNPKAQSLVWKNFEKQILHCLNSTPELSNVAAMIIYNVLLGDATKIDNHVTYILKTLETNSTKDIPYIEIIYEYYIMNWEKQLSKLYINLPSSVKLLIFEITKNMIQDERNLSATYLQFLANEFKLKSDSILKTVSSYVESIEPQEVVSLLNILASASGKESYRSCFQDDKSLFINCAFLLRAMHSMGKEGDNNFSSIQRLADLAPGRTDVEIEAHIAYGFKGQLIRLLGNLMYKNQVNQKLIREIDCVGVLLDCCNMDARNPLIMQWVILAIRNMCEDCPENQAIILEMRKESSKFTNLCEQAGIVNF
;
A
#
# COMPACT_ATOMS: atom_id res chain seq x y z
N LYS A 1 17.11 33.05 37.99
CA LYS A 1 16.91 34.51 38.19
C LYS A 1 16.21 35.05 36.96
N MET A 2 14.92 35.36 37.07
CA MET A 2 14.09 35.89 35.99
C MET A 2 14.71 37.17 35.41
N THR A 3 14.70 37.32 34.08
CA THR A 3 14.85 38.64 33.47
C THR A 3 13.52 39.37 33.65
N SER A 4 13.55 40.57 34.22
CA SER A 4 12.37 41.39 34.60
C SER A 4 11.36 41.60 33.48
N LYS A 5 11.77 41.45 32.22
CA LYS A 5 10.93 41.54 31.02
C LYS A 5 9.96 40.35 30.89
N SER A 6 10.41 39.13 31.15
CA SER A 6 9.58 37.91 30.98
C SER A 6 8.38 37.84 31.93
N ALA A 7 8.56 38.24 33.20
CA ALA A 7 7.48 38.29 34.17
C ALA A 7 6.45 39.39 33.87
N HIS A 8 6.89 40.50 33.26
CA HIS A 8 6.02 41.58 32.85
C HIS A 8 5.11 41.17 31.68
N ASP A 9 5.68 40.47 30.70
CA ASP A 9 4.94 39.99 29.52
C ASP A 9 3.82 39.02 29.91
N LEU A 10 4.09 38.03 30.77
CA LEU A 10 3.08 37.07 31.24
C LEU A 10 1.98 37.72 32.09
N TYR A 11 2.33 38.72 32.92
CA TYR A 11 1.34 39.44 33.72
C TYR A 11 0.39 40.27 32.85
N GLN A 12 0.90 40.93 31.80
CA GLN A 12 0.05 41.64 30.85
C GLN A 12 -0.93 40.68 30.15
N LEU A 13 -0.45 39.50 29.76
CA LEU A 13 -1.31 38.49 29.12
C LEU A 13 -2.35 37.91 30.07
N GLN A 14 -2.03 37.74 31.36
CA GLN A 14 -3.02 37.35 32.37
C GLN A 14 -4.11 38.41 32.55
N ASN A 15 -3.78 39.70 32.41
CA ASN A 15 -4.77 40.78 32.43
C ASN A 15 -5.65 40.77 31.17
N MET A 16 -5.06 40.59 29.99
CA MET A 16 -5.82 40.42 28.74
C MET A 16 -6.76 39.22 28.82
N LEU A 17 -6.25 38.11 29.34
CA LEU A 17 -7.01 36.90 29.63
C LEU A 17 -8.11 37.16 30.66
N SER A 18 -7.98 38.13 31.57
CA SER A 18 -9.03 38.44 32.56
C SER A 18 -10.12 39.35 32.00
N ASN A 19 -9.82 40.08 30.93
CA ASN A 19 -10.69 41.06 30.30
C ASN A 19 -11.36 40.54 29.00
N ASP A 20 -11.25 39.24 28.70
CA ASP A 20 -11.82 38.61 27.49
C ASP A 20 -11.35 39.25 26.16
N ASP A 21 -10.13 39.83 26.12
CA ASP A 21 -9.56 40.45 24.91
C ASP A 21 -8.90 39.39 24.00
N TYR A 22 -9.72 38.52 23.41
CA TYR A 22 -9.27 37.34 22.65
C TYR A 22 -8.45 37.69 21.42
N PHE A 23 -8.78 38.80 20.75
CA PHE A 23 -8.08 39.25 19.56
C PHE A 23 -6.63 39.59 19.89
N LYS A 24 -6.38 40.48 20.87
CA LYS A 24 -5.01 40.82 21.26
C LYS A 24 -4.27 39.65 21.88
N LEU A 25 -4.96 38.81 22.64
CA LEU A 25 -4.35 37.60 23.19
C LEU A 25 -3.85 36.68 22.08
N THR A 26 -4.62 36.53 21.00
CA THR A 26 -4.24 35.75 19.82
C THR A 26 -2.99 36.32 19.17
N GLU A 27 -2.95 37.63 18.87
CA GLU A 27 -1.79 38.29 18.28
C GLU A 27 -0.54 38.12 19.15
N GLN A 28 -0.67 38.29 20.47
CA GLN A 28 0.47 38.15 21.39
C GLN A 28 1.00 36.73 21.48
N ILE A 29 0.13 35.71 21.46
CA ILE A 29 0.57 34.30 21.42
C ILE A 29 1.29 34.02 20.09
N GLU A 30 0.81 34.58 18.99
CA GLU A 30 1.46 34.45 17.69
C GLU A 30 2.84 35.08 17.66
N GLU A 31 2.97 36.32 18.12
CA GLU A 31 4.23 37.06 18.06
C GLU A 31 5.26 36.59 19.09
N SER A 32 4.81 36.30 20.32
CA SER A 32 5.72 36.10 21.45
C SER A 32 5.97 34.63 21.77
N PHE A 33 4.99 33.75 21.55
CA PHE A 33 5.00 32.36 22.04
C PHE A 33 4.96 31.29 20.95
N THR A 34 4.85 31.68 19.68
CA THR A 34 4.81 30.73 18.57
C THR A 34 6.16 30.73 17.83
N PRO A 35 7.10 29.84 18.19
CA PRO A 35 8.40 29.83 17.55
C PRO A 35 8.27 29.44 16.07
N LYS A 36 8.90 30.19 15.17
CA LYS A 36 8.95 29.88 13.73
C LYS A 36 10.19 29.06 13.37
N THR A 37 11.24 29.15 14.19
CA THR A 37 12.50 28.44 14.01
C THR A 37 12.92 27.74 15.30
N ALA A 38 13.86 26.79 15.19
CA ALA A 38 14.41 26.10 16.36
C ALA A 38 15.13 27.06 17.33
N ASP A 39 15.76 28.13 16.79
CA ASP A 39 16.48 29.13 17.58
C ASP A 39 15.54 30.04 18.38
N GLU A 40 14.32 30.27 17.88
CA GLU A 40 13.27 31.02 18.57
C GLU A 40 12.56 30.19 19.66
N CYS A 41 12.75 28.87 19.67
CA CYS A 41 12.06 27.99 20.61
C CYS A 41 12.51 28.29 22.06
N PRO A 42 11.57 28.57 22.99
CA PRO A 42 11.92 28.86 24.36
C PRO A 42 12.59 27.64 25.01
N LYS A 43 13.57 27.90 25.87
CA LYS A 43 14.33 26.86 26.58
C LYS A 43 14.01 26.89 28.08
N ASP A 44 14.29 25.77 28.74
CA ASP A 44 14.27 25.63 30.19
C ASP A 44 12.96 26.10 30.85
N ASP A 45 13.06 26.91 31.91
CA ASP A 45 11.90 27.33 32.70
C ASP A 45 10.96 28.27 31.94
N ARG A 46 11.48 29.06 30.99
CA ARG A 46 10.63 29.91 30.15
C ARG A 46 9.68 29.08 29.30
N ALA A 47 10.13 27.93 28.79
CA ALA A 47 9.27 27.05 28.02
C ALA A 47 8.12 26.48 28.87
N LYS A 48 8.43 26.09 30.12
CA LYS A 48 7.42 25.60 31.08
C LYS A 48 6.39 26.68 31.42
N GLU A 49 6.84 27.92 31.63
CA GLU A 49 5.95 29.05 31.91
C GLU A 49 5.01 29.33 30.73
N ILE A 50 5.53 29.32 29.50
CA ILE A 50 4.73 29.51 28.29
C ILE A 50 3.72 28.37 28.12
N ILE A 51 4.15 27.11 28.27
CA ILE A 51 3.24 25.95 28.19
C ILE A 51 2.13 26.08 29.25
N SER A 52 2.49 26.41 30.49
CA SER A 52 1.53 26.58 31.58
C SER A 52 0.54 27.70 31.30
N PHE A 53 1.02 28.83 30.77
CA PHE A 53 0.18 29.95 30.39
C PHE A 53 -0.80 29.54 29.28
N ILE A 54 -0.32 28.95 28.17
CA ILE A 54 -1.18 28.48 27.08
C ILE A 54 -2.22 27.49 27.60
N CYS A 55 -1.84 26.54 28.47
CA CYS A 55 -2.78 25.61 29.06
C CYS A 55 -3.86 26.31 29.90
N SER A 56 -3.51 27.38 30.63
CA SER A 56 -4.50 28.17 31.38
C SER A 56 -5.48 28.92 30.47
N VAL A 57 -5.02 29.39 29.30
CA VAL A 57 -5.90 30.00 28.28
C VAL A 57 -6.88 28.96 27.76
N LEU A 58 -6.38 27.77 27.39
CA LEU A 58 -7.17 26.66 26.90
C LEU A 58 -8.22 26.21 27.94
N GLU A 59 -7.82 26.07 29.21
CA GLU A 59 -8.72 25.64 30.29
C GLU A 59 -9.80 26.68 30.60
N LYS A 60 -9.45 27.97 30.67
CA LYS A 60 -10.40 29.00 31.09
C LYS A 60 -11.52 29.23 30.06
N TYR A 61 -11.19 29.20 28.76
CA TYR A 61 -12.11 29.64 27.71
C TYR A 61 -12.69 28.51 26.88
N LEU A 62 -11.92 27.45 26.63
CA LEU A 62 -12.44 26.35 25.80
C LEU A 62 -13.29 25.37 26.61
N VAL A 63 -13.27 25.39 27.95
CA VAL A 63 -14.16 24.57 28.78
C VAL A 63 -15.63 25.03 28.68
N LYS A 64 -15.91 26.24 28.16
CA LYS A 64 -17.26 26.73 27.85
C LYS A 64 -17.67 26.43 26.40
N PHE A 65 -17.77 25.15 26.05
CA PHE A 65 -18.05 24.69 24.67
C PHE A 65 -19.38 25.19 24.06
N SER A 66 -20.32 25.69 24.86
CA SER A 66 -21.63 26.13 24.39
C SER A 66 -21.61 27.42 23.57
N ASP A 67 -20.58 28.26 23.70
CA ASP A 67 -20.52 29.62 23.10
C ASP A 67 -19.31 29.81 22.16
N LEU A 68 -18.88 28.73 21.50
CA LEU A 68 -17.70 28.77 20.64
C LEU A 68 -17.94 29.62 19.38
N HIS A 69 -17.38 30.84 19.37
CA HIS A 69 -17.43 31.80 18.25
C HIS A 69 -16.05 31.95 17.60
N ASP A 70 -16.00 32.70 16.49
CA ASP A 70 -14.82 32.77 15.62
C ASP A 70 -13.54 33.26 16.32
N ASP A 71 -13.64 34.20 17.27
CA ASP A 71 -12.48 34.69 18.02
C ASP A 71 -11.87 33.60 18.92
N LEU A 72 -12.71 32.80 19.58
CA LEU A 72 -12.27 31.67 20.40
C LEU A 72 -11.67 30.54 19.55
N LEU A 73 -12.22 30.30 18.35
CA LEU A 73 -11.64 29.34 17.40
C LEU A 73 -10.26 29.79 16.94
N THR A 74 -10.10 31.08 16.67
CA THR A 74 -8.83 31.66 16.23
C THR A 74 -7.78 31.61 17.36
N LEU A 75 -8.17 31.98 18.58
CA LEU A 75 -7.32 31.88 19.76
C LEU A 75 -6.88 30.43 20.03
N SER A 76 -7.81 29.47 19.97
CA SER A 76 -7.49 28.05 20.12
C SER A 76 -6.53 27.56 19.03
N THR A 77 -6.80 27.92 17.77
CA THR A 77 -5.94 27.60 16.64
C THR A 77 -4.50 28.08 16.91
N GLN A 78 -4.35 29.28 17.44
CA GLN A 78 -3.06 29.87 17.73
C GLN A 78 -2.35 29.22 18.93
N CYS A 79 -3.09 28.89 19.99
CA CYS A 79 -2.56 28.13 21.12
C CYS A 79 -1.98 26.78 20.68
N TYR A 80 -2.72 26.02 19.85
CA TYR A 80 -2.23 24.73 19.35
C TYR A 80 -1.10 24.87 18.33
N LYS A 81 -1.04 25.94 17.53
CA LYS A 81 0.14 26.24 16.69
C LYS A 81 1.40 26.47 17.53
N ALA A 82 1.30 27.24 18.60
CA ALA A 82 2.41 27.47 19.53
C ALA A 82 2.91 26.15 20.12
N LEU A 83 2.02 25.35 20.72
CA LEU A 83 2.38 24.05 21.30
C LEU A 83 2.93 23.06 20.25
N ARG A 84 2.33 23.04 19.05
CA ARG A 84 2.78 22.21 17.91
C ARG A 84 4.21 22.54 17.51
N ASN A 85 4.54 23.82 17.39
CA ASN A 85 5.87 24.25 16.98
C ASN A 85 6.89 23.96 18.09
N MET A 86 6.56 24.23 19.36
CA MET A 86 7.40 23.86 20.51
C MET A 86 7.68 22.35 20.57
N SER A 87 6.67 21.52 20.26
CA SER A 87 6.80 20.06 20.21
C SER A 87 7.75 19.57 19.10
N ALA A 88 7.89 20.33 18.01
CA ALA A 88 8.75 19.95 16.88
C ALA A 88 10.24 20.21 17.13
N PHE A 89 10.58 21.17 17.98
CA PHE A 89 11.96 21.65 18.14
C PHE A 89 12.71 21.04 19.32
N SER A 90 12.04 20.31 20.22
CA SER A 90 12.71 19.69 21.38
C SER A 90 11.97 18.44 21.87
N PHE A 91 12.73 17.35 22.00
CA PHE A 91 12.27 16.08 22.57
C PHE A 91 11.73 16.24 24.01
N ASP A 92 12.39 17.08 24.82
CA ASP A 92 11.98 17.34 26.20
C ASP A 92 10.67 18.12 26.25
N LEU A 93 10.53 19.15 25.40
CA LEU A 93 9.30 19.94 25.33
C LEU A 93 8.13 19.10 24.82
N GLN A 94 8.35 18.30 23.78
CA GLN A 94 7.36 17.35 23.29
C GLN A 94 6.88 16.42 24.41
N THR A 95 7.80 15.86 25.20
CA THR A 95 7.45 15.01 26.34
C THR A 95 6.69 15.77 27.42
N GLN A 96 7.11 17.00 27.77
CA GLN A 96 6.45 17.84 28.76
C GLN A 96 5.03 18.20 28.33
N ILE A 97 4.85 18.59 27.07
CA ILE A 97 3.56 18.92 26.48
C ILE A 97 2.65 17.69 26.46
N ALA A 98 3.16 16.53 26.05
CA ALA A 98 2.38 15.29 26.03
C ALA A 98 2.02 14.77 27.43
N CYS A 99 2.84 15.07 28.45
CA CYS A 99 2.54 14.73 29.85
C CYS A 99 1.59 15.74 30.51
N ASN A 100 1.35 16.91 29.91
CA ASN A 100 0.40 17.89 30.43
C ASN A 100 -1.03 17.44 30.13
N SER A 101 -1.79 17.06 31.16
CA SER A 101 -3.15 16.56 30.98
C SER A 101 -4.09 17.61 30.38
N THR A 102 -3.90 18.89 30.70
CA THR A 102 -4.80 19.97 30.29
C THR A 102 -4.75 20.20 28.78
N SER A 103 -3.55 20.21 28.19
CA SER A 103 -3.40 20.38 26.73
C SER A 103 -4.11 19.26 25.96
N PHE A 104 -3.91 18.00 26.36
CA PHE A 104 -4.51 16.85 25.68
C PHE A 104 -6.01 16.73 25.95
N GLN A 105 -6.46 16.90 27.19
CA GLN A 105 -7.89 16.82 27.52
C GLN A 105 -8.70 17.92 26.83
N THR A 106 -8.15 19.13 26.74
CA THR A 106 -8.83 20.23 26.03
C THR A 106 -8.87 19.95 24.53
N ALA A 107 -7.79 19.40 23.95
CA ALA A 107 -7.75 19.00 22.55
C ALA A 107 -8.79 17.92 22.23
N VAL A 108 -8.90 16.87 23.07
CA VAL A 108 -9.91 15.81 22.91
C VAL A 108 -11.32 16.39 22.90
N LYS A 109 -11.69 17.18 23.92
CA LYS A 109 -13.03 17.77 24.01
C LYS A 109 -13.33 18.69 22.82
N MET A 110 -12.32 19.42 22.35
CA MET A 110 -12.49 20.32 21.20
C MET A 110 -12.65 19.56 19.90
N LEU A 111 -11.89 18.48 19.69
CA LEU A 111 -12.04 17.60 18.54
C LEU A 111 -13.44 16.97 18.53
N ASP A 112 -13.89 16.43 19.67
CA ASP A 112 -15.21 15.86 19.82
C ASP A 112 -16.30 16.90 19.51
N PHE A 113 -16.16 18.13 20.02
CA PHE A 113 -17.08 19.23 19.72
C PHE A 113 -17.10 19.56 18.22
N ILE A 114 -15.93 19.81 17.61
CA ILE A 114 -15.83 20.19 16.19
C ILE A 114 -16.44 19.09 15.30
N GLN A 115 -16.25 17.82 15.63
CA GLN A 115 -16.83 16.68 14.91
C GLN A 115 -18.37 16.68 14.90
N THR A 116 -19.02 17.29 15.90
CA THR A 116 -20.49 17.44 15.93
C THR A 116 -21.00 18.62 15.09
N GLN A 117 -20.11 19.49 14.61
CA GLN A 117 -20.47 20.69 13.86
C GLN A 117 -20.38 20.45 12.34
N GLN A 118 -21.03 21.33 11.55
CA GLN A 118 -20.88 21.35 10.09
C GLN A 118 -19.54 22.00 9.68
N VAL A 119 -18.43 21.29 9.91
CA VAL A 119 -17.05 21.78 9.69
C VAL A 119 -16.80 22.34 8.29
N SER A 120 -17.46 21.79 7.27
CA SER A 120 -17.26 22.19 5.87
C SER A 120 -17.72 23.61 5.54
N GLN A 121 -18.50 24.25 6.40
CA GLN A 121 -19.08 25.59 6.15
C GLN A 121 -18.38 26.71 6.93
N ASN A 122 -17.46 26.40 7.85
CA ASN A 122 -16.76 27.41 8.66
C ASN A 122 -15.24 27.21 8.57
N ASP A 123 -14.55 28.18 7.95
CA ASP A 123 -13.11 28.13 7.76
C ASP A 123 -12.31 28.18 9.06
N ASN A 124 -12.78 28.88 10.09
CA ASN A 124 -12.13 28.92 11.39
C ASN A 124 -12.21 27.57 12.11
N LEU A 125 -13.36 26.89 12.03
CA LEU A 125 -13.51 25.51 12.52
C LEU A 125 -12.55 24.57 11.81
N ARG A 126 -12.48 24.63 10.48
CA ARG A 126 -11.56 23.79 9.68
C ARG A 126 -10.09 24.05 10.02
N LYS A 127 -9.67 25.31 10.13
CA LYS A 127 -8.31 25.69 10.52
C LYS A 127 -7.96 25.22 11.93
N CYS A 128 -8.91 25.34 12.86
CA CYS A 128 -8.72 24.89 14.23
C CYS A 128 -8.56 23.36 14.29
N TYR A 129 -9.43 22.62 13.61
CA TYR A 129 -9.36 21.16 13.51
C TYR A 129 -8.02 20.70 12.93
N LEU A 130 -7.59 21.30 11.83
CA LEU A 130 -6.30 20.95 11.22
C LEU A 130 -5.12 21.28 12.16
N SER A 131 -5.14 22.42 12.84
CA SER A 131 -4.10 22.80 13.81
C SER A 131 -4.01 21.81 14.98
N LEU A 132 -5.15 21.38 15.52
CA LEU A 132 -5.24 20.34 16.56
C LEU A 132 -4.63 19.01 16.08
N MET A 133 -5.00 18.55 14.88
CA MET A 133 -4.47 17.31 14.33
C MET A 133 -2.97 17.42 14.05
N GLN A 134 -2.47 18.55 13.58
CA GLN A 134 -1.04 18.76 13.36
C GLN A 134 -0.26 18.85 14.68
N PHE A 135 -0.85 19.45 15.74
CA PHE A 135 -0.32 19.42 17.09
C PHE A 135 -0.14 17.99 17.60
N ILE A 136 -1.15 17.13 17.41
CA ILE A 136 -1.08 15.71 17.74
C ILE A 136 0.02 15.03 16.90
N GLY A 137 0.06 15.31 15.60
CA GLY A 137 1.09 14.86 14.67
C GLY A 137 2.51 15.10 15.16
N ASN A 138 2.85 16.35 15.50
CA ASN A 138 4.18 16.68 15.99
C ASN A 138 4.52 16.03 17.33
N ASN A 139 3.52 15.68 18.15
CA ASN A 139 3.72 14.90 19.38
C ASN A 139 3.93 13.40 19.14
N THR A 140 3.89 12.94 17.89
CA THR A 140 4.22 11.54 17.53
C THR A 140 5.58 11.39 16.85
N VAL A 141 6.29 12.47 16.53
CA VAL A 141 7.54 12.36 15.78
C VAL A 141 8.68 11.89 16.70
N GLN A 142 9.25 10.71 16.41
CA GLN A 142 10.49 10.17 17.00
C GLN A 142 10.55 10.15 18.54
N ASN A 143 9.41 9.99 19.22
CA ASN A 143 9.36 9.89 20.68
C ASN A 143 8.35 8.82 21.15
N PRO A 144 8.83 7.62 21.52
CA PRO A 144 7.98 6.50 21.93
C PRO A 144 7.03 6.82 23.09
N LYS A 145 7.48 7.63 24.06
CA LYS A 145 6.63 8.01 25.20
C LYS A 145 5.49 8.91 24.75
N ALA A 146 5.78 9.94 23.96
CA ALA A 146 4.77 10.85 23.44
C ALA A 146 3.83 10.15 22.45
N GLN A 147 4.34 9.29 21.57
CA GLN A 147 3.55 8.42 20.68
C GLN A 147 2.54 7.57 21.46
N SER A 148 2.98 6.90 22.53
CA SER A 148 2.08 6.08 23.36
C SER A 148 1.02 6.92 24.07
N LEU A 149 1.35 8.14 24.51
CA LEU A 149 0.38 9.04 25.14
C LEU A 149 -0.62 9.58 24.11
N VAL A 150 -0.16 9.91 22.90
CA VAL A 150 -1.03 10.37 21.81
C VAL A 150 -2.04 9.28 21.48
N TRP A 151 -1.59 8.05 21.18
CA TRP A 151 -2.52 6.99 20.81
C TRP A 151 -3.55 6.74 21.92
N LYS A 152 -3.10 6.64 23.18
CA LYS A 152 -3.97 6.44 24.34
C LYS A 152 -5.08 7.48 24.48
N ASN A 153 -4.82 8.74 24.13
CA ASN A 153 -5.79 9.83 24.33
C ASN A 153 -6.60 10.17 23.07
N PHE A 154 -6.06 9.92 21.87
CA PHE A 154 -6.63 10.41 20.61
C PHE A 154 -7.02 9.31 19.61
N GLU A 155 -6.94 8.03 19.97
CA GLU A 155 -7.26 6.88 19.10
C GLU A 155 -8.56 7.11 18.29
N LYS A 156 -9.66 7.46 18.97
CA LYS A 156 -10.97 7.67 18.34
C LYS A 156 -10.95 8.81 17.32
N GLN A 157 -10.35 9.94 17.67
CA GLN A 157 -10.29 11.13 16.83
C GLN A 157 -9.39 10.90 15.62
N ILE A 158 -8.25 10.22 15.80
CA ILE A 158 -7.34 9.84 14.71
C ILE A 158 -8.06 8.96 13.69
N LEU A 159 -8.74 7.91 14.16
CA LEU A 159 -9.47 6.97 13.28
C LEU A 159 -10.65 7.62 12.56
N HIS A 160 -11.32 8.59 13.19
CA HIS A 160 -12.36 9.39 12.55
C HIS A 160 -11.78 10.32 11.45
N CYS A 161 -10.70 11.03 11.75
CA CYS A 161 -10.01 11.91 10.79
C CYS A 161 -9.47 11.16 9.58
N LEU A 162 -9.08 9.90 9.74
CA LEU A 162 -8.63 9.06 8.64
C LEU A 162 -9.69 8.94 7.53
N ASN A 163 -10.97 8.92 7.89
CA ASN A 163 -12.11 8.83 6.97
C ASN A 163 -12.75 10.20 6.65
N SER A 164 -12.00 11.30 6.79
CA SER A 164 -12.50 12.66 6.61
C SER A 164 -12.02 13.30 5.29
N THR A 165 -11.77 14.62 5.28
CA THR A 165 -11.22 15.34 4.11
C THR A 165 -9.79 14.87 3.81
N PRO A 166 -9.29 15.05 2.56
CA PRO A 166 -7.92 14.65 2.21
C PRO A 166 -6.84 15.22 3.14
N GLU A 167 -6.98 16.47 3.57
CA GLU A 167 -6.01 17.14 4.45
C GLU A 167 -5.97 16.50 5.84
N LEU A 168 -7.14 16.23 6.44
CA LEU A 168 -7.24 15.58 7.75
C LEU A 168 -6.84 14.11 7.68
N SER A 169 -7.21 13.43 6.61
CA SER A 169 -6.84 12.04 6.36
C SER A 169 -5.32 11.89 6.23
N ASN A 170 -4.66 12.81 5.52
CA ASN A 170 -3.21 12.85 5.41
C ASN A 170 -2.51 13.03 6.77
N VAL A 171 -2.99 13.95 7.60
CA VAL A 171 -2.42 14.16 8.96
C VAL A 171 -2.69 12.94 9.86
N ALA A 172 -3.88 12.34 9.78
CA ALA A 172 -4.22 11.14 10.53
C ALA A 172 -3.35 9.94 10.12
N ALA A 173 -3.14 9.74 8.81
CA ALA A 173 -2.24 8.71 8.28
C ALA A 173 -0.79 8.94 8.75
N MET A 174 -0.30 10.18 8.74
CA MET A 174 1.01 10.53 9.29
C MET A 174 1.14 10.16 10.77
N ILE A 175 0.13 10.46 11.58
CA ILE A 175 0.09 10.09 13.01
C ILE A 175 0.14 8.56 13.17
N ILE A 176 -0.70 7.83 12.43
CA ILE A 176 -0.75 6.36 12.45
C ILE A 176 0.63 5.79 12.11
N TYR A 177 1.26 6.28 11.04
CA TYR A 177 2.59 5.82 10.63
C TYR A 177 3.63 6.05 11.72
N ASN A 178 3.65 7.24 12.35
CA ASN A 178 4.57 7.51 13.44
C ASN A 178 4.34 6.58 14.65
N VAL A 179 3.09 6.26 14.99
CA VAL A 179 2.78 5.29 16.04
C VAL A 179 3.25 3.88 15.65
N LEU A 180 3.11 3.47 14.38
CA LEU A 180 3.65 2.20 13.88
C LEU A 180 5.18 2.11 14.01
N LEU A 181 5.90 3.21 13.79
CA LEU A 181 7.35 3.27 13.98
C LEU A 181 7.76 3.16 15.45
N GLY A 182 6.93 3.64 16.36
CA GLY A 182 7.18 3.60 17.81
C GLY A 182 6.82 2.29 18.48
N ASP A 183 5.54 1.94 18.44
CA ASP A 183 4.96 0.75 19.05
C ASP A 183 3.73 0.30 18.24
N ALA A 184 3.97 -0.57 17.26
CA ALA A 184 2.92 -1.09 16.39
C ALA A 184 1.80 -1.81 17.16
N THR A 185 2.10 -2.38 18.33
CA THR A 185 1.12 -3.16 19.13
C THR A 185 -0.08 -2.32 19.57
N LYS A 186 0.07 -0.99 19.60
CA LYS A 186 -1.00 -0.04 19.89
C LYS A 186 -2.12 -0.07 18.84
N ILE A 187 -1.75 -0.34 17.59
CA ILE A 187 -2.65 -0.26 16.43
C ILE A 187 -3.23 -1.64 16.07
N ASP A 188 -2.79 -2.72 16.73
CA ASP A 188 -3.12 -4.09 16.36
C ASP A 188 -4.65 -4.30 16.18
N ASN A 189 -5.47 -3.76 17.08
CA ASN A 189 -6.93 -3.93 17.00
C ASN A 189 -7.61 -3.17 15.85
N HIS A 190 -6.89 -2.30 15.14
CA HIS A 190 -7.43 -1.39 14.13
C HIS A 190 -6.86 -1.59 12.73
N VAL A 191 -5.91 -2.52 12.53
CA VAL A 191 -5.23 -2.69 11.24
C VAL A 191 -6.20 -2.89 10.08
N THR A 192 -7.19 -3.78 10.23
CA THR A 192 -8.19 -4.00 9.17
C THR A 192 -8.98 -2.74 8.84
N TYR A 193 -9.38 -1.96 9.86
CA TYR A 193 -10.08 -0.69 9.66
C TYR A 193 -9.20 0.34 8.95
N ILE A 194 -7.94 0.47 9.38
CA ILE A 194 -6.99 1.42 8.83
C ILE A 194 -6.72 1.11 7.36
N LEU A 195 -6.34 -0.14 7.04
CA LEU A 195 -6.04 -0.53 5.66
C LEU A 195 -7.27 -0.32 4.76
N LYS A 196 -8.46 -0.74 5.19
CA LYS A 196 -9.70 -0.52 4.43
C LYS A 196 -9.97 0.96 4.19
N THR A 197 -9.79 1.80 5.20
CA THR A 197 -10.04 3.25 5.08
C THR A 197 -9.03 3.90 4.14
N LEU A 198 -7.76 3.52 4.23
CA LEU A 198 -6.70 4.00 3.33
C LEU A 198 -6.95 3.56 1.89
N GLU A 199 -7.42 2.34 1.67
CA GLU A 199 -7.81 1.84 0.33
C GLU A 199 -8.94 2.68 -0.26
N THR A 200 -10.00 2.96 0.51
CA THR A 200 -11.09 3.85 0.07
C THR A 200 -10.61 5.27 -0.26
N ASN A 201 -9.49 5.70 0.32
CA ASN A 201 -8.87 6.99 0.08
C ASN A 201 -7.73 6.98 -0.97
N SER A 202 -7.43 5.83 -1.59
CA SER A 202 -6.28 5.66 -2.51
C SER A 202 -6.30 6.61 -3.71
N THR A 203 -7.48 7.06 -4.15
CA THR A 203 -7.64 8.02 -5.26
C THR A 203 -7.35 9.47 -4.87
N LYS A 204 -7.10 9.77 -3.59
CA LYS A 204 -6.95 11.13 -3.05
C LYS A 204 -5.50 11.63 -2.99
N ASP A 205 -4.55 10.90 -3.58
CA ASP A 205 -3.11 11.25 -3.62
C ASP A 205 -2.53 11.60 -2.24
N ILE A 206 -2.80 10.75 -1.24
CA ILE A 206 -2.31 10.93 0.14
C ILE A 206 -0.99 10.16 0.28
N PRO A 207 0.17 10.84 0.49
CA PRO A 207 1.48 10.20 0.46
C PRO A 207 1.67 9.08 1.49
N TYR A 208 1.04 9.20 2.67
CA TYR A 208 1.20 8.23 3.74
C TYR A 208 0.42 6.92 3.50
N ILE A 209 -0.48 6.84 2.51
CA ILE A 209 -1.18 5.60 2.18
C ILE A 209 -0.15 4.53 1.80
N GLU A 210 0.67 4.81 0.79
CA GLU A 210 1.64 3.85 0.27
C GLU A 210 2.65 3.45 1.36
N ILE A 211 3.17 4.44 2.10
CA ILE A 211 4.13 4.23 3.19
C ILE A 211 3.59 3.28 4.28
N ILE A 212 2.31 3.41 4.65
CA ILE A 212 1.71 2.52 5.66
C ILE A 212 1.56 1.09 5.12
N TYR A 213 1.12 0.94 3.88
CA TYR A 213 1.03 -0.38 3.23
C TYR A 213 2.40 -1.04 3.12
N GLU A 214 3.42 -0.30 2.70
CA GLU A 214 4.81 -0.76 2.65
C GLU A 214 5.29 -1.20 4.03
N TYR A 215 5.01 -0.44 5.08
CA TYR A 215 5.36 -0.82 6.45
C TYR A 215 4.81 -2.22 6.77
N TYR A 216 3.54 -2.50 6.49
CA TYR A 216 2.96 -3.81 6.77
C TYR A 216 3.50 -4.92 5.88
N ILE A 217 3.80 -4.64 4.61
CA ILE A 217 4.43 -5.60 3.69
C ILE A 217 5.83 -5.96 4.19
N MET A 218 6.65 -4.96 4.53
CA MET A 218 8.00 -5.16 5.06
C MET A 218 8.01 -5.84 6.43
N ASN A 219 6.93 -5.67 7.21
CA ASN A 219 6.76 -6.26 8.53
C ASN A 219 5.70 -7.38 8.55
N TRP A 220 5.55 -8.10 7.42
CA TRP A 220 4.53 -9.13 7.18
C TRP A 220 4.26 -10.06 8.38
N GLU A 221 5.33 -10.55 9.01
CA GLU A 221 5.26 -11.56 10.06
C GLU A 221 4.64 -11.05 11.38
N LYS A 222 4.65 -9.73 11.64
CA LYS A 222 4.16 -9.18 12.91
C LYS A 222 2.66 -9.41 13.08
N GLN A 223 1.88 -8.97 12.09
CA GLN A 223 0.43 -8.94 12.20
C GLN A 223 -0.32 -9.18 10.90
N LEU A 224 0.17 -8.64 9.78
CA LEU A 224 -0.54 -8.70 8.50
C LEU A 224 -0.83 -10.16 8.07
N SER A 225 0.12 -11.06 8.31
CA SER A 225 -0.04 -12.51 8.06
C SER A 225 -1.26 -13.15 8.71
N LYS A 226 -1.58 -12.76 9.96
CA LYS A 226 -2.71 -13.30 10.72
C LYS A 226 -4.06 -12.75 10.24
N LEU A 227 -4.05 -11.54 9.69
CA LEU A 227 -5.26 -10.83 9.29
C LEU A 227 -5.61 -11.03 7.81
N TYR A 228 -4.63 -11.42 6.99
CA TYR A 228 -4.74 -11.44 5.54
C TYR A 228 -5.99 -12.17 5.02
N ILE A 229 -6.32 -13.34 5.58
CA ILE A 229 -7.47 -14.15 5.15
C ILE A 229 -8.77 -13.33 5.23
N ASN A 230 -8.90 -12.50 6.27
CA ASN A 230 -10.08 -11.68 6.55
C ASN A 230 -10.05 -10.30 5.88
N LEU A 231 -8.98 -9.94 5.16
CA LEU A 231 -8.94 -8.66 4.46
C LEU A 231 -9.89 -8.64 3.26
N PRO A 232 -10.58 -7.51 3.02
CA PRO A 232 -11.33 -7.31 1.78
C PRO A 232 -10.44 -7.46 0.56
N SER A 233 -11.00 -7.96 -0.54
CA SER A 233 -10.21 -8.17 -1.75
C SER A 233 -9.67 -6.88 -2.39
N SER A 234 -10.37 -5.75 -2.26
CA SER A 234 -9.84 -4.45 -2.72
C SER A 234 -8.52 -4.07 -2.00
N VAL A 235 -8.46 -4.31 -0.68
CA VAL A 235 -7.25 -4.10 0.13
C VAL A 235 -6.14 -5.05 -0.30
N LYS A 236 -6.45 -6.33 -0.59
CA LYS A 236 -5.46 -7.29 -1.10
C LYS A 236 -4.88 -6.86 -2.44
N LEU A 237 -5.71 -6.38 -3.36
CA LEU A 237 -5.24 -5.87 -4.65
C LEU A 237 -4.32 -4.66 -4.50
N LEU A 238 -4.61 -3.73 -3.59
CA LEU A 238 -3.73 -2.61 -3.30
C LEU A 238 -2.39 -3.07 -2.70
N ILE A 239 -2.40 -4.06 -1.79
CA ILE A 239 -1.17 -4.70 -1.28
C ILE A 239 -0.35 -5.28 -2.43
N PHE A 240 -0.99 -5.97 -3.38
CA PHE A 240 -0.31 -6.57 -4.52
C PHE A 240 0.28 -5.53 -5.46
N GLU A 241 -0.43 -4.44 -5.75
CA GLU A 241 0.08 -3.38 -6.60
C GLU A 241 1.29 -2.69 -5.96
N ILE A 242 1.22 -2.37 -4.67
CA ILE A 242 2.37 -1.80 -3.95
C ILE A 242 3.53 -2.80 -3.91
N THR A 243 3.26 -4.09 -3.69
CA THR A 243 4.30 -5.14 -3.74
C THR A 243 4.99 -5.20 -5.10
N LYS A 244 4.24 -5.08 -6.19
CA LYS A 244 4.78 -5.05 -7.55
C LYS A 244 5.64 -3.81 -7.78
N ASN A 245 5.20 -2.64 -7.34
CA ASN A 245 6.00 -1.39 -7.41
C ASN A 245 7.29 -1.53 -6.61
N MET A 246 7.22 -2.06 -5.38
CA MET A 246 8.41 -2.34 -4.56
C MET A 246 9.41 -3.25 -5.27
N ILE A 247 8.94 -4.27 -5.99
CA ILE A 247 9.82 -5.13 -6.80
C ILE A 247 10.41 -4.34 -7.98
N GLN A 248 9.65 -3.49 -8.66
CA GLN A 248 10.18 -2.68 -9.76
C GLN A 248 11.25 -1.69 -9.28
N ASP A 249 11.04 -1.09 -8.11
CA ASP A 249 11.96 -0.14 -7.46
C ASP A 249 13.17 -0.82 -6.77
N GLU A 250 13.39 -2.11 -7.02
CA GLU A 250 14.48 -2.89 -6.43
C GLU A 250 14.49 -2.93 -4.88
N ARG A 251 13.34 -2.73 -4.25
CA ARG A 251 13.20 -2.86 -2.79
C ARG A 251 13.24 -4.33 -2.37
N ASN A 252 13.87 -4.57 -1.21
CA ASN A 252 14.01 -5.91 -0.65
C ASN A 252 12.74 -6.32 0.13
N LEU A 253 12.16 -7.43 -0.28
CA LEU A 253 11.04 -8.11 0.36
C LEU A 253 11.55 -9.36 1.06
N SER A 254 10.90 -9.78 2.15
CA SER A 254 11.28 -11.00 2.83
C SER A 254 10.92 -12.24 2.00
N ALA A 255 11.78 -13.26 2.04
CA ALA A 255 11.50 -14.54 1.40
C ALA A 255 10.22 -15.18 1.95
N THR A 256 9.96 -15.06 3.27
CA THR A 256 8.72 -15.56 3.90
C THR A 256 7.47 -14.95 3.27
N TYR A 257 7.47 -13.63 2.99
CA TYR A 257 6.34 -12.97 2.35
C TYR A 257 6.13 -13.45 0.92
N LEU A 258 7.21 -13.57 0.14
CA LEU A 258 7.14 -14.07 -1.23
C LEU A 258 6.68 -15.54 -1.32
N GLN A 259 7.13 -16.39 -0.39
CA GLN A 259 6.65 -17.77 -0.26
C GLN A 259 5.16 -17.82 0.11
N PHE A 260 4.71 -16.92 0.97
CA PHE A 260 3.29 -16.77 1.27
C PHE A 260 2.49 -16.42 0.01
N LEU A 261 2.93 -15.46 -0.81
CA LEU A 261 2.25 -15.12 -2.08
C LEU A 261 2.25 -16.32 -3.05
N ALA A 262 3.34 -17.09 -3.11
CA ALA A 262 3.39 -18.32 -3.90
C ALA A 262 2.38 -19.36 -3.42
N ASN A 263 2.19 -19.51 -2.11
CA ASN A 263 1.18 -20.40 -1.53
C ASN A 263 -0.24 -19.94 -1.86
N GLU A 264 -0.53 -18.64 -1.73
CA GLU A 264 -1.83 -18.08 -2.12
C GLU A 264 -2.13 -18.30 -3.60
N PHE A 265 -1.13 -18.12 -4.47
CA PHE A 265 -1.28 -18.39 -5.90
C PHE A 265 -1.65 -19.86 -6.14
N LYS A 266 -0.90 -20.80 -5.57
CA LYS A 266 -1.17 -22.25 -5.72
C LYS A 266 -2.56 -22.65 -5.25
N LEU A 267 -3.08 -22.02 -4.19
CA LEU A 267 -4.43 -22.31 -3.66
C LEU A 267 -5.55 -21.77 -4.55
N LYS A 268 -5.31 -20.64 -5.23
CA LYS A 268 -6.34 -19.89 -5.96
C LYS A 268 -6.25 -20.06 -7.48
N SER A 269 -5.12 -20.54 -8.01
CA SER A 269 -4.77 -20.52 -9.44
C SER A 269 -5.84 -21.15 -10.32
N ASP A 270 -6.43 -22.25 -9.89
CA ASP A 270 -7.37 -23.03 -10.69
C ASP A 270 -8.70 -22.30 -10.89
N SER A 271 -8.98 -21.27 -10.08
CA SER A 271 -10.16 -20.43 -10.28
C SER A 271 -10.15 -19.70 -11.62
N ILE A 272 -8.98 -19.42 -12.20
CA ILE A 272 -8.87 -18.78 -13.52
C ILE A 272 -9.48 -19.65 -14.61
N LEU A 273 -9.46 -20.98 -14.46
CA LEU A 273 -9.97 -21.94 -15.44
C LEU A 273 -11.51 -22.00 -15.50
N LYS A 274 -12.21 -21.34 -14.58
CA LYS A 274 -13.67 -21.33 -14.58
C LYS A 274 -14.18 -20.50 -15.77
N THR A 275 -14.84 -21.18 -16.71
CA THR A 275 -15.15 -20.72 -18.07
C THR A 275 -16.26 -19.69 -18.22
N VAL A 276 -16.86 -19.22 -17.13
CA VAL A 276 -17.94 -18.23 -17.21
C VAL A 276 -17.31 -16.84 -17.27
N SER A 277 -17.46 -16.13 -18.41
CA SER A 277 -16.90 -14.79 -18.63
C SER A 277 -17.23 -13.81 -17.49
N SER A 278 -18.45 -13.87 -16.94
CA SER A 278 -18.88 -13.06 -15.79
C SER A 278 -18.16 -13.42 -14.48
N TYR A 279 -17.67 -14.65 -14.32
CA TYR A 279 -16.86 -15.03 -13.17
C TYR A 279 -15.40 -14.59 -13.34
N VAL A 280 -14.86 -14.67 -14.57
CA VAL A 280 -13.49 -14.22 -14.88
C VAL A 280 -13.32 -12.73 -14.58
N GLU A 281 -14.39 -11.93 -14.71
CA GLU A 281 -14.45 -10.50 -14.37
C GLU A 281 -14.56 -10.19 -12.86
N SER A 282 -14.67 -11.21 -12.01
CA SER A 282 -14.77 -11.03 -10.56
C SER A 282 -13.41 -10.74 -9.90
N ILE A 283 -13.45 -10.31 -8.63
CA ILE A 283 -12.25 -9.91 -7.90
C ILE A 283 -11.31 -11.12 -7.62
N GLU A 284 -11.85 -12.33 -7.52
CA GLU A 284 -11.07 -13.55 -7.25
C GLU A 284 -10.01 -13.83 -8.35
N PRO A 285 -10.36 -13.87 -9.65
CA PRO A 285 -9.39 -13.91 -10.74
C PRO A 285 -8.37 -12.76 -10.75
N GLN A 286 -8.77 -11.55 -10.39
CA GLN A 286 -7.84 -10.41 -10.31
C GLN A 286 -6.73 -10.66 -9.28
N GLU A 287 -7.07 -11.24 -8.12
CA GLU A 287 -6.05 -11.64 -7.13
C GLU A 287 -5.05 -12.64 -7.72
N VAL A 288 -5.52 -13.64 -8.47
CA VAL A 288 -4.67 -14.68 -9.10
C VAL A 288 -3.71 -14.06 -10.11
N VAL A 289 -4.20 -13.15 -10.95
CA VAL A 289 -3.38 -12.46 -11.97
C VAL A 289 -2.34 -11.56 -11.32
N SER A 290 -2.72 -10.80 -10.30
CA SER A 290 -1.78 -9.95 -9.54
C SER A 290 -0.70 -10.77 -8.85
N LEU A 291 -1.06 -11.90 -8.23
CA LEU A 291 -0.10 -12.84 -7.64
C LEU A 291 0.87 -13.38 -8.70
N LEU A 292 0.38 -13.85 -9.84
CA LEU A 292 1.23 -14.36 -10.92
C LEU A 292 2.22 -13.28 -11.41
N ASN A 293 1.75 -12.05 -11.60
CA ASN A 293 2.59 -10.94 -12.03
C ASN A 293 3.72 -10.64 -11.04
N ILE A 294 3.42 -10.67 -9.74
CA ILE A 294 4.41 -10.54 -8.67
C ILE A 294 5.42 -11.68 -8.74
N LEU A 295 4.96 -12.94 -8.78
CA LEU A 295 5.82 -14.12 -8.80
C LEU A 295 6.71 -14.16 -10.04
N ALA A 296 6.18 -13.87 -11.23
CA ALA A 296 6.92 -13.81 -12.48
C ALA A 296 7.98 -12.69 -12.47
N SER A 297 7.71 -11.58 -11.78
CA SER A 297 8.66 -10.47 -11.65
C SER A 297 9.72 -10.74 -10.58
N ALA A 298 9.33 -11.25 -9.41
CA ALA A 298 10.24 -11.57 -8.31
C ALA A 298 11.17 -12.74 -8.67
N SER A 299 10.67 -13.79 -9.31
CA SER A 299 11.47 -14.97 -9.72
C SER A 299 12.56 -14.67 -10.74
N GLY A 300 12.46 -13.54 -11.45
CA GLY A 300 13.51 -13.08 -12.36
C GLY A 300 14.70 -12.42 -11.65
N LYS A 301 14.60 -12.16 -10.33
CA LYS A 301 15.67 -11.54 -9.55
C LYS A 301 16.55 -12.60 -8.87
N GLU A 302 17.86 -12.43 -8.98
CA GLU A 302 18.84 -13.36 -8.40
C GLU A 302 18.66 -13.48 -6.87
N SER A 303 18.31 -12.40 -6.18
CA SER A 303 18.10 -12.37 -4.71
C SER A 303 16.94 -13.25 -4.24
N TYR A 304 15.96 -13.55 -5.10
CA TYR A 304 14.79 -14.37 -4.76
C TYR A 304 14.81 -15.74 -5.45
N ARG A 305 15.93 -16.11 -6.09
CA ARG A 305 16.01 -17.33 -6.88
C ARG A 305 15.72 -18.60 -6.07
N SER A 306 16.44 -18.80 -4.96
CA SER A 306 16.25 -19.95 -4.08
C SER A 306 14.87 -19.98 -3.43
N CYS A 307 14.28 -18.80 -3.19
CA CYS A 307 12.94 -18.66 -2.62
C CYS A 307 11.86 -19.38 -3.44
N PHE A 308 11.99 -19.39 -4.77
CA PHE A 308 10.99 -19.98 -5.67
C PHE A 308 11.43 -21.27 -6.33
N GLN A 309 12.72 -21.41 -6.70
CA GLN A 309 13.20 -22.57 -7.44
C GLN A 309 13.12 -23.88 -6.63
N ASP A 310 13.20 -23.79 -5.30
CA ASP A 310 13.10 -24.95 -4.41
C ASP A 310 11.64 -25.38 -4.15
N ASP A 311 10.66 -24.53 -4.48
CA ASP A 311 9.24 -24.84 -4.37
C ASP A 311 8.76 -25.66 -5.58
N LYS A 312 8.99 -26.97 -5.52
CA LYS A 312 8.51 -27.92 -6.54
C LYS A 312 6.99 -27.86 -6.74
N SER A 313 6.23 -27.57 -5.69
CA SER A 313 4.76 -27.52 -5.78
C SER A 313 4.30 -26.34 -6.62
N LEU A 314 5.00 -25.20 -6.54
CA LEU A 314 4.76 -24.04 -7.40
C LEU A 314 5.04 -24.37 -8.86
N PHE A 315 6.17 -25.02 -9.14
CA PHE A 315 6.54 -25.42 -10.49
C PHE A 315 5.49 -26.34 -11.12
N ILE A 316 5.08 -27.38 -10.38
CA ILE A 316 4.08 -28.35 -10.80
C ILE A 316 2.74 -27.66 -11.07
N ASN A 317 2.28 -26.82 -10.13
CA ASN A 317 1.03 -26.08 -10.27
C ASN A 317 1.04 -25.20 -11.53
N CYS A 318 2.13 -24.46 -11.79
CA CYS A 318 2.26 -23.63 -12.99
C CYS A 318 2.24 -24.47 -14.28
N ALA A 319 2.93 -25.61 -14.31
CA ALA A 319 2.98 -26.48 -15.48
C ALA A 319 1.60 -27.09 -15.79
N PHE A 320 0.89 -27.61 -14.78
CA PHE A 320 -0.45 -28.14 -14.98
C PHE A 320 -1.46 -27.06 -15.37
N LEU A 321 -1.37 -25.87 -14.78
CA LEU A 321 -2.22 -24.74 -15.15
C LEU A 321 -2.00 -24.34 -16.61
N LEU A 322 -0.74 -24.27 -17.06
CA LEU A 322 -0.41 -23.99 -18.46
C LEU A 322 -0.99 -25.04 -19.40
N ARG A 323 -0.86 -26.33 -19.05
CA ARG A 323 -1.43 -27.44 -19.83
C ARG A 323 -2.95 -27.31 -19.92
N ALA A 324 -3.64 -27.09 -18.79
CA ALA A 324 -5.08 -26.95 -18.75
C ALA A 324 -5.57 -25.78 -19.62
N MET A 325 -4.99 -24.58 -19.44
CA MET A 325 -5.33 -23.41 -20.26
C MET A 325 -5.06 -23.64 -21.74
N HIS A 326 -3.95 -24.30 -22.08
CA HIS A 326 -3.60 -24.60 -23.45
C HIS A 326 -4.59 -25.58 -24.09
N SER A 327 -4.97 -26.64 -23.39
CA SER A 327 -5.98 -27.60 -23.83
C SER A 327 -7.33 -26.92 -24.06
N MET A 328 -7.80 -26.11 -23.10
CA MET A 328 -9.04 -25.34 -23.25
C MET A 328 -8.98 -24.35 -24.42
N GLY A 329 -7.85 -23.67 -24.61
CA GLY A 329 -7.66 -22.75 -25.74
C GLY A 329 -7.70 -23.45 -27.11
N LYS A 330 -7.37 -24.74 -27.19
CA LYS A 330 -7.49 -25.56 -28.41
C LYS A 330 -8.94 -25.91 -28.76
N GLU A 331 -9.85 -25.91 -27.80
CA GLU A 331 -11.29 -26.14 -28.03
C GLU A 331 -11.94 -24.97 -28.79
N GLY A 332 -11.31 -23.78 -28.76
CA GLY A 332 -11.79 -22.60 -29.45
C GLY A 332 -12.87 -21.84 -28.68
N ASP A 333 -13.19 -20.63 -29.17
CA ASP A 333 -14.31 -19.80 -28.70
C ASP A 333 -14.39 -19.55 -27.18
N ASN A 334 -13.25 -19.29 -26.54
CA ASN A 334 -13.17 -18.96 -25.12
C ASN A 334 -12.05 -17.95 -24.82
N ASN A 335 -11.84 -17.61 -23.55
CA ASN A 335 -10.86 -16.61 -23.11
C ASN A 335 -9.38 -17.03 -23.22
N PHE A 336 -9.11 -18.32 -23.44
CA PHE A 336 -7.76 -18.89 -23.58
C PHE A 336 -7.38 -19.21 -25.03
N SER A 337 -8.33 -19.11 -25.96
CA SER A 337 -8.08 -19.26 -27.39
C SER A 337 -7.06 -18.22 -27.88
N SER A 338 -6.06 -18.67 -28.63
CA SER A 338 -5.06 -17.80 -29.24
C SER A 338 -5.68 -16.97 -30.37
N ILE A 339 -5.30 -15.71 -30.44
CA ILE A 339 -5.74 -14.78 -31.50
C ILE A 339 -4.53 -14.16 -32.20
N GLN A 340 -4.63 -13.90 -33.50
CA GLN A 340 -3.52 -13.29 -34.24
C GLN A 340 -3.51 -11.77 -34.10
N ARG A 341 -4.67 -11.12 -33.98
CA ARG A 341 -4.80 -9.66 -33.83
C ARG A 341 -5.86 -9.32 -32.79
N LEU A 342 -5.64 -8.23 -32.04
CA LEU A 342 -6.62 -7.73 -31.04
C LEU A 342 -7.98 -7.41 -31.68
N ALA A 343 -7.98 -6.85 -32.89
CA ALA A 343 -9.18 -6.54 -33.66
C ALA A 343 -10.10 -7.76 -33.92
N ASP A 344 -9.57 -8.98 -33.83
CA ASP A 344 -10.33 -10.21 -34.05
C ASP A 344 -11.20 -10.60 -32.83
N LEU A 345 -11.03 -9.97 -31.68
CA LEU A 345 -11.74 -10.33 -30.44
C LEU A 345 -13.17 -9.81 -30.33
N ALA A 346 -13.42 -8.62 -30.87
CA ALA A 346 -14.75 -8.02 -30.92
C ALA A 346 -14.71 -6.80 -31.85
N PRO A 347 -15.42 -6.82 -32.98
CA PRO A 347 -15.61 -5.61 -33.77
C PRO A 347 -16.29 -4.53 -32.91
N GLY A 348 -15.60 -3.40 -32.70
CA GLY A 348 -16.13 -2.26 -31.93
C GLY A 348 -15.64 -2.13 -30.49
N ARG A 349 -14.77 -3.03 -29.99
CA ARG A 349 -14.03 -2.79 -28.73
C ARG A 349 -12.74 -2.03 -29.00
N THR A 350 -12.38 -1.15 -28.08
CA THR A 350 -11.09 -0.46 -28.09
C THR A 350 -9.99 -1.38 -27.56
N ASP A 351 -8.73 -1.14 -27.95
CA ASP A 351 -7.58 -1.89 -27.42
C ASP A 351 -7.57 -1.84 -25.87
N VAL A 352 -7.95 -0.71 -25.28
CA VAL A 352 -8.05 -0.51 -23.82
C VAL A 352 -9.03 -1.49 -23.17
N GLU A 353 -10.19 -1.73 -23.78
CA GLU A 353 -11.19 -2.67 -23.25
C GLU A 353 -10.74 -4.13 -23.35
N ILE A 354 -9.88 -4.43 -24.33
CA ILE A 354 -9.31 -5.77 -24.50
C ILE A 354 -8.18 -6.00 -23.48
N GLU A 355 -7.31 -5.01 -23.29
CA GLU A 355 -6.23 -5.05 -22.30
C GLU A 355 -6.75 -5.08 -20.86
N ALA A 356 -7.93 -4.50 -20.61
CA ALA A 356 -8.60 -4.56 -19.32
C ALA A 356 -9.12 -5.97 -18.96
N HIS A 357 -9.17 -6.90 -19.91
CA HIS A 357 -9.62 -8.26 -19.64
C HIS A 357 -8.65 -8.99 -18.71
N ILE A 358 -9.14 -9.62 -17.64
CA ILE A 358 -8.30 -10.20 -16.59
C ILE A 358 -7.36 -11.30 -17.10
N ALA A 359 -7.78 -12.12 -18.06
CA ALA A 359 -6.91 -13.16 -18.63
C ALA A 359 -5.84 -12.61 -19.60
N TYR A 360 -5.84 -11.31 -19.92
CA TYR A 360 -4.87 -10.70 -20.82
C TYR A 360 -3.45 -10.82 -20.24
N GLY A 361 -2.51 -11.31 -21.05
CA GLY A 361 -1.12 -11.54 -20.65
C GLY A 361 -0.89 -12.70 -19.69
N PHE A 362 -1.94 -13.32 -19.14
CA PHE A 362 -1.83 -14.30 -18.06
C PHE A 362 -0.98 -15.53 -18.47
N LYS A 363 -1.26 -16.11 -19.63
CA LYS A 363 -0.52 -17.27 -20.14
C LYS A 363 0.95 -16.93 -20.41
N GLY A 364 1.22 -15.73 -20.91
CA GLY A 364 2.58 -15.22 -21.09
C GLY A 364 3.37 -15.12 -19.78
N GLN A 365 2.75 -14.57 -18.72
CA GLN A 365 3.39 -14.45 -17.40
C GLN A 365 3.59 -15.82 -16.73
N LEU A 366 2.71 -16.78 -16.97
CA LEU A 366 2.87 -18.15 -16.48
C LEU A 366 4.08 -18.84 -17.10
N ILE A 367 4.26 -18.68 -18.41
CA ILE A 367 5.42 -19.19 -19.13
C ILE A 367 6.70 -18.49 -18.65
N ARG A 368 6.66 -17.17 -18.43
CA ARG A 368 7.77 -16.41 -17.86
C ARG A 368 8.18 -16.98 -16.49
N LEU A 369 7.22 -17.20 -15.59
CA LEU A 369 7.48 -17.79 -14.28
C LEU A 369 8.15 -19.17 -14.43
N LEU A 370 7.58 -20.07 -15.24
CA LEU A 370 8.19 -21.39 -15.51
C LEU A 370 9.63 -21.27 -16.03
N GLY A 371 9.87 -20.36 -16.99
CA GLY A 371 11.19 -20.10 -17.53
C GLY A 371 12.19 -19.64 -16.46
N ASN A 372 11.78 -18.73 -15.57
CA ASN A 372 12.61 -18.29 -14.45
C ASN A 372 12.93 -19.44 -13.47
N LEU A 373 11.93 -20.28 -13.17
CA LEU A 373 12.11 -21.40 -12.25
C LEU A 373 13.04 -22.50 -12.80
N MET A 374 13.18 -22.62 -14.12
CA MET A 374 14.11 -23.57 -14.77
C MET A 374 15.54 -23.04 -14.90
N TYR A 375 15.76 -21.73 -14.81
CA TYR A 375 17.07 -21.11 -15.05
C TYR A 375 18.14 -21.74 -14.13
N LYS A 376 19.13 -22.43 -14.71
CA LYS A 376 20.19 -23.22 -14.04
C LYS A 376 19.69 -24.13 -12.91
N ASN A 377 18.46 -24.64 -13.00
CA ASN A 377 17.89 -25.55 -12.01
C ASN A 377 17.60 -26.90 -12.65
N GLN A 378 18.54 -27.85 -12.49
CA GLN A 378 18.44 -29.18 -13.07
C GLN A 378 17.21 -29.97 -12.61
N VAL A 379 16.73 -29.71 -11.38
CA VAL A 379 15.54 -30.39 -10.84
C VAL A 379 14.29 -29.96 -11.61
N ASN A 380 14.10 -28.66 -11.83
CA ASN A 380 12.95 -28.14 -12.57
C ASN A 380 13.06 -28.41 -14.07
N GLN A 381 14.28 -28.36 -14.64
CA GLN A 381 14.56 -28.79 -16.02
C GLN A 381 14.23 -30.26 -16.27
N LYS A 382 14.45 -31.14 -15.28
CA LYS A 382 14.02 -32.53 -15.35
C LYS A 382 12.50 -32.64 -15.22
N LEU A 383 11.93 -31.93 -14.26
CA LEU A 383 10.51 -32.01 -13.92
C LEU A 383 9.58 -31.60 -15.06
N ILE A 384 9.95 -30.59 -15.86
CA ILE A 384 9.14 -30.16 -17.02
C ILE A 384 9.01 -31.26 -18.09
N ARG A 385 10.03 -32.12 -18.23
CA ARG A 385 9.95 -33.31 -19.10
C ARG A 385 9.01 -34.35 -18.53
N GLU A 386 9.16 -34.66 -17.23
CA GLU A 386 8.41 -35.72 -16.57
C GLU A 386 6.90 -35.42 -16.52
N ILE A 387 6.53 -34.14 -16.54
CA ILE A 387 5.12 -33.69 -16.55
C ILE A 387 4.56 -33.53 -17.98
N ASP A 388 5.35 -33.83 -19.02
CA ASP A 388 4.94 -33.75 -20.42
C ASP A 388 4.39 -32.36 -20.80
N CYS A 389 5.14 -31.32 -20.41
CA CYS A 389 4.78 -29.92 -20.69
C CYS A 389 5.63 -29.30 -21.80
N VAL A 390 6.68 -30.00 -22.27
CA VAL A 390 7.60 -29.52 -23.32
C VAL A 390 6.86 -29.19 -24.62
N GLY A 391 6.00 -30.10 -25.10
CA GLY A 391 5.20 -29.87 -26.32
C GLY A 391 4.27 -28.67 -26.20
N VAL A 392 3.66 -28.48 -25.02
CA VAL A 392 2.77 -27.35 -24.74
C VAL A 392 3.53 -26.02 -24.78
N LEU A 393 4.75 -25.96 -24.23
CA LEU A 393 5.60 -24.76 -24.35
C LEU A 393 5.91 -24.43 -25.81
N LEU A 394 6.26 -25.43 -26.62
CA LEU A 394 6.57 -25.24 -28.04
C LEU A 394 5.33 -24.81 -28.84
N ASP A 395 4.16 -25.36 -28.55
CA ASP A 395 2.89 -24.95 -29.18
C ASP A 395 2.54 -23.49 -28.86
N CYS A 396 3.00 -22.97 -27.72
CA CYS A 396 2.83 -21.56 -27.35
C CYS A 396 3.81 -20.62 -28.07
N CYS A 397 4.76 -21.13 -28.86
CA CYS A 397 5.71 -20.33 -29.65
C CYS A 397 5.07 -19.73 -30.91
N ASN A 398 3.88 -19.16 -30.78
CA ASN A 398 3.13 -18.50 -31.85
C ASN A 398 2.70 -17.11 -31.38
N MET A 399 2.44 -16.20 -32.32
CA MET A 399 1.85 -14.91 -31.96
C MET A 399 0.47 -15.13 -31.34
N ASP A 400 0.25 -14.48 -30.20
CA ASP A 400 -1.03 -14.44 -29.51
C ASP A 400 -1.27 -13.02 -28.99
N ALA A 401 -2.19 -12.28 -29.61
CA ALA A 401 -2.42 -10.90 -29.25
C ALA A 401 -3.03 -10.75 -27.84
N ARG A 402 -3.68 -11.79 -27.30
CA ARG A 402 -4.12 -11.82 -25.89
C ARG A 402 -2.97 -11.96 -24.91
N ASN A 403 -1.80 -12.40 -25.36
CA ASN A 403 -0.66 -12.66 -24.52
C ASN A 403 0.58 -11.93 -25.05
N PRO A 404 0.71 -10.62 -24.73
CA PRO A 404 1.86 -9.85 -25.15
C PRO A 404 3.18 -10.51 -24.75
N LEU A 405 4.13 -10.48 -25.67
CA LEU A 405 5.47 -11.05 -25.51
C LEU A 405 5.51 -12.57 -25.27
N ILE A 406 4.43 -13.32 -25.51
CA ILE A 406 4.39 -14.77 -25.27
C ILE A 406 5.55 -15.49 -25.97
N MET A 407 5.88 -15.11 -27.20
CA MET A 407 6.95 -15.74 -27.97
C MET A 407 8.32 -15.53 -27.31
N GLN A 408 8.59 -14.33 -26.79
CA GLN A 408 9.82 -14.01 -26.06
C GLN A 408 9.92 -14.82 -24.77
N TRP A 409 8.81 -14.95 -24.02
CA TRP A 409 8.77 -15.74 -22.80
C TRP A 409 8.93 -17.24 -23.08
N VAL A 410 8.35 -17.75 -24.17
CA VAL A 410 8.54 -19.14 -24.62
C VAL A 410 10.00 -19.40 -25.01
N ILE A 411 10.62 -18.51 -25.78
CA ILE A 411 12.04 -18.63 -26.16
C ILE A 411 12.92 -18.64 -24.91
N LEU A 412 12.67 -17.76 -23.93
CA LEU A 412 13.37 -17.75 -22.66
C LEU A 412 13.18 -19.08 -21.89
N ALA A 413 11.95 -19.57 -21.80
CA ALA A 413 11.65 -20.82 -21.12
C ALA A 413 12.35 -22.02 -21.78
N ILE A 414 12.32 -22.11 -23.11
CA ILE A 414 13.03 -23.16 -23.87
C ILE A 414 14.53 -23.06 -23.68
N ARG A 415 15.11 -21.86 -23.76
CA ARG A 415 16.54 -21.63 -23.47
C ARG A 415 16.89 -22.16 -22.08
N ASN A 416 16.18 -21.71 -21.05
CA ASN A 416 16.47 -22.07 -19.67
C ASN A 416 16.23 -23.56 -19.38
N MET A 417 15.25 -24.16 -20.05
CA MET A 417 15.01 -25.61 -20.01
C MET A 417 16.20 -26.39 -20.61
N CYS A 418 16.75 -25.93 -21.73
CA CYS A 418 17.81 -26.64 -22.46
C CYS A 418 19.23 -26.29 -22.00
N GLU A 419 19.41 -25.21 -21.25
CA GLU A 419 20.70 -24.74 -20.75
C GLU A 419 21.35 -25.84 -19.89
N ASP A 420 22.51 -26.33 -20.34
CA ASP A 420 23.27 -27.42 -19.72
C ASP A 420 22.47 -28.72 -19.49
N CYS A 421 21.44 -28.99 -20.32
CA CYS A 421 20.61 -30.20 -20.22
C CYS A 421 20.46 -30.92 -21.58
N PRO A 422 21.34 -31.88 -21.91
CA PRO A 422 21.30 -32.64 -23.16
C PRO A 422 20.01 -33.45 -23.36
N GLU A 423 19.40 -33.95 -22.28
CA GLU A 423 18.16 -34.72 -22.36
C GLU A 423 16.99 -33.85 -22.83
N ASN A 424 16.93 -32.58 -22.40
CA ASN A 424 15.94 -31.62 -22.89
C ASN A 424 16.19 -31.27 -24.36
N GLN A 425 17.45 -31.11 -24.75
CA GLN A 425 17.83 -30.82 -26.14
C GLN A 425 17.45 -31.97 -27.08
N ALA A 426 17.67 -33.22 -26.67
CA ALA A 426 17.32 -34.40 -27.44
C ALA A 426 15.81 -34.48 -27.73
N ILE A 427 14.96 -34.19 -26.73
CA ILE A 427 13.50 -34.17 -26.91
C ILE A 427 13.08 -33.18 -28.00
N ILE A 428 13.66 -31.97 -28.01
CA ILE A 428 13.32 -30.97 -29.02
C ILE A 428 13.80 -31.42 -30.41
N LEU A 429 14.95 -32.08 -30.51
CA LEU A 429 15.47 -32.61 -31.77
C LEU A 429 14.60 -33.74 -32.34
N GLU A 430 13.97 -34.54 -31.48
CA GLU A 430 13.07 -35.63 -31.86
C GLU A 430 11.67 -35.12 -32.26
N MET A 431 11.27 -33.93 -31.78
CA MET A 431 9.98 -33.34 -32.10
C MET A 431 9.91 -32.86 -33.54
N ARG A 432 9.05 -33.51 -34.34
CA ARG A 432 8.70 -33.06 -35.69
C ARG A 432 7.52 -32.10 -35.63
N LYS A 433 7.58 -31.01 -36.40
CA LYS A 433 6.44 -30.09 -36.57
C LYS A 433 5.33 -30.82 -37.33
N GLU A 434 4.27 -31.23 -36.65
CA GLU A 434 3.03 -31.67 -37.31
C GLU A 434 2.39 -30.47 -38.00
N SER A 435 2.72 -30.29 -39.27
CA SER A 435 2.11 -29.27 -40.09
C SER A 435 0.87 -29.85 -40.75
N SER A 436 -0.24 -29.90 -40.03
CA SER A 436 -1.54 -30.37 -40.55
C SER A 436 -2.01 -29.65 -41.83
N LYS A 437 -1.46 -28.46 -42.14
CA LYS A 437 -1.64 -27.76 -43.42
C LYS A 437 -0.64 -28.13 -44.53
N PHE A 438 0.57 -28.59 -44.19
CA PHE A 438 1.60 -28.93 -45.18
C PHE A 438 1.44 -30.37 -45.68
N THR A 439 1.07 -31.29 -44.78
CA THR A 439 0.83 -32.71 -45.13
C THR A 439 -0.31 -32.85 -46.15
N ASN A 440 -1.41 -32.12 -45.98
CA ASN A 440 -2.53 -32.13 -46.92
C ASN A 440 -2.18 -31.55 -48.30
N LEU A 441 -1.31 -30.52 -48.37
CA LEU A 441 -0.88 -29.92 -49.64
C LEU A 441 0.13 -30.81 -50.38
N CYS A 442 1.02 -31.48 -49.66
CA CYS A 442 1.98 -32.42 -50.24
C CYS A 442 1.30 -33.70 -50.73
N GLU A 443 0.32 -34.23 -49.99
CA GLU A 443 -0.49 -35.38 -50.44
C GLU A 443 -1.36 -35.02 -51.66
N GLN A 444 -1.97 -33.83 -51.69
CA GLN A 444 -2.70 -33.35 -52.87
C GLN A 444 -1.79 -33.03 -54.07
N ALA A 445 -0.53 -32.69 -53.83
CA ALA A 445 0.48 -32.45 -54.86
C ALA A 445 1.31 -33.70 -55.24
N GLY A 446 1.02 -34.86 -54.65
CA GLY A 446 1.69 -36.13 -54.96
C GLY A 446 3.15 -36.22 -54.52
N ILE A 447 3.60 -35.40 -53.57
CA ILE A 447 4.98 -35.43 -53.07
C ILE A 447 4.98 -36.19 -51.74
N VAL A 448 5.43 -37.45 -51.80
CA VAL A 448 5.51 -38.34 -50.64
C VAL A 448 6.97 -38.49 -50.19
N ASN A 449 7.20 -38.25 -48.90
CA ASN A 449 8.39 -38.54 -48.08
C ASN A 449 9.62 -37.60 -48.14
N PHE A 450 10.03 -37.16 -46.94
CA PHE A 450 11.44 -37.10 -46.51
C PHE A 450 11.59 -37.65 -45.08
#